data_AF-A0A8T4MB97-F1
#
_entry.id   AF-A0A8T4MB97-F1
#
_cell.length_a   1.000
_cell.length_b   1.000
_cell.length_c   1.000
_cell.angle_alpha   90.00
_cell.angle_beta   90.00
_cell.angle_gamma   90.00
#
_symmetry.space_group_name_H-M   'P 1'
#
loop_
_entity.id
_entity.type
_entity.pdbx_description
1 polymer ?
#
loop_
_entity_poly.entity_id
_entity_poly.type
_entity_poly.pdbx_seq_one_letter_code
_entity_poly.pdbx_strand_id
1 'polypeptide(L)'
;MNTIQSLREVAEFKDFSVKLIFQEHWEDYKKVNPVREVESKEVEKMLSCKGKERGCFECYCKKCDRFEEIPFGCNSRICSCCSKRYTDRRAEILSEKIIPKIPHRHLTFSMPEILWNFIKENRELQKIV
;
A
#
# COMPACT_ATOMS: atom_id res chain seq x y z
N MET A 1 -18.76 -22.29 30.62
CA MET A 1 -17.33 -22.20 30.27
C MET A 1 -17.14 -22.67 28.84
N ASN A 2 -16.59 -21.78 28.00
CA ASN A 2 -15.67 -22.09 26.90
C ASN A 2 -16.15 -22.43 25.47
N THR A 3 -17.24 -21.86 24.98
CA THR A 3 -17.44 -21.72 23.52
C THR A 3 -16.64 -20.55 22.91
N ILE A 4 -16.36 -19.51 23.70
CA ILE A 4 -15.50 -18.39 23.28
C ILE A 4 -14.02 -18.80 23.27
N GLN A 5 -13.63 -19.73 24.14
CA GLN A 5 -12.25 -20.23 24.22
C GLN A 5 -11.91 -21.15 23.03
N SER A 6 -12.86 -21.98 22.58
CA SER A 6 -12.67 -22.87 21.42
C SER A 6 -12.60 -22.14 20.07
N LEU A 7 -13.17 -20.92 19.97
CA LEU A 7 -12.98 -20.07 18.79
C LEU A 7 -11.62 -19.37 18.75
N ARG A 8 -10.97 -19.20 19.90
CA ARG A 8 -9.61 -18.63 19.99
C ARG A 8 -8.53 -19.64 19.60
N GLU A 9 -8.79 -20.94 19.73
CA GLU A 9 -7.84 -22.01 19.39
C GLU A 9 -7.84 -22.40 17.89
N VAL A 10 -8.84 -22.00 17.10
CA VAL A 10 -8.91 -22.25 15.64
C VAL A 10 -8.38 -21.08 14.81
N ALA A 11 -7.98 -19.98 15.45
CA ALA A 11 -7.48 -18.79 14.76
C ALA A 11 -6.21 -18.24 15.44
N GLU A 12 -5.17 -19.07 15.55
CA GLU A 12 -3.79 -18.56 15.52
C GLU A 12 -3.45 -18.13 14.07
N PHE A 13 -4.29 -17.27 13.47
CA PHE A 13 -3.92 -16.57 12.25
C PHE A 13 -2.84 -15.57 12.66
N LYS A 14 -1.58 -15.95 12.45
CA LYS A 14 -0.47 -15.00 12.47
C LYS A 14 -0.87 -13.87 11.54
N ASP A 15 -0.97 -12.64 12.06
CA ASP A 15 -1.38 -11.47 11.28
C ASP A 15 -0.36 -11.26 10.16
N PHE A 16 -0.68 -11.82 8.99
CA PHE A 16 0.19 -11.80 7.84
C PHE A 16 0.01 -10.48 7.14
N SER A 17 1.08 -9.70 7.07
CA SER A 17 1.09 -8.43 6.36
C SER A 17 2.03 -8.50 5.17
N VAL A 18 1.73 -7.75 4.11
CA VAL A 18 2.65 -7.59 2.97
C VAL A 18 4.03 -7.13 3.47
N LYS A 19 4.08 -6.29 4.51
CA LYS A 19 5.35 -5.88 5.13
C LYS A 19 6.13 -7.09 5.66
N LEU A 20 5.47 -8.01 6.38
CA LEU A 20 6.11 -9.19 6.95
C LEU A 20 6.68 -10.12 5.87
N ILE A 21 5.94 -10.35 4.78
CA ILE A 21 6.41 -11.16 3.63
C ILE A 21 7.75 -10.64 3.11
N PHE A 22 7.81 -9.35 2.84
CA PHE A 22 9.02 -8.73 2.31
C PHE A 22 10.12 -8.68 3.38
N GLN A 23 9.79 -8.50 4.66
CA GLN A 23 10.80 -8.60 5.72
C GLN A 23 11.47 -9.97 5.76
N GLU A 24 10.71 -11.05 5.59
CA GLU A 24 11.21 -12.43 5.70
C GLU A 24 11.88 -12.92 4.41
N HIS A 25 11.43 -12.48 3.23
CA HIS A 25 11.82 -13.11 1.95
C HIS A 25 12.52 -12.19 0.95
N TRP A 26 12.65 -10.88 1.22
CA TRP A 26 13.17 -9.93 0.23
C TRP A 26 14.61 -10.22 -0.20
N GLU A 27 15.48 -10.58 0.75
CA GLU A 27 16.89 -10.89 0.44
C GLU A 27 17.04 -12.14 -0.42
N ASP A 28 16.22 -13.17 -0.16
CA ASP A 28 16.24 -14.39 -0.98
C ASP A 28 15.66 -14.13 -2.37
N TYR A 29 14.61 -13.33 -2.47
CA TYR A 29 14.04 -12.91 -3.76
C TYR A 29 15.08 -12.20 -4.64
N LYS A 30 15.90 -11.31 -4.05
CA LYS A 30 16.97 -10.58 -4.77
C LYS A 30 18.08 -11.49 -5.32
N LYS A 31 18.31 -12.68 -4.74
CA LYS A 31 19.36 -13.60 -5.19
C LYS A 31 18.98 -14.32 -6.49
N VAL A 32 17.69 -14.55 -6.70
CA VAL A 32 17.18 -15.36 -7.83
C VAL A 32 16.50 -14.52 -8.91
N ASN A 33 16.09 -13.29 -8.60
CA ASN A 33 15.41 -12.40 -9.55
C ASN A 33 16.20 -11.11 -9.77
N PRO A 34 16.30 -10.62 -11.03
CA PRO A 34 16.80 -9.29 -11.30
C PRO A 34 15.82 -8.25 -10.74
N VAL A 35 16.30 -7.39 -9.85
CA VAL A 35 15.50 -6.32 -9.23
C VAL A 35 15.98 -4.96 -9.71
N ARG A 36 15.04 -4.13 -10.14
CA ARG A 36 15.32 -2.75 -10.55
C ARG A 36 15.44 -1.85 -9.34
N GLU A 37 16.22 -0.77 -9.48
CA GLU A 37 16.42 0.20 -8.42
C GLU A 37 15.10 0.79 -7.88
N VAL A 38 14.13 1.06 -8.75
CA VAL A 38 12.80 1.57 -8.35
C VAL A 38 12.01 0.55 -7.51
N GLU A 39 12.19 -0.74 -7.76
CA GLU A 39 11.53 -1.82 -7.01
C GLU A 39 12.15 -1.94 -5.62
N SER A 40 13.49 -1.98 -5.55
CA SER A 40 14.22 -1.96 -4.28
C SER A 40 13.86 -0.74 -3.43
N LYS A 41 13.85 0.45 -4.04
CA LYS A 41 13.47 1.70 -3.35
C LYS A 41 12.06 1.63 -2.78
N GLU A 42 11.07 1.14 -3.53
CA GLU A 42 9.70 1.03 -3.03
C GLU A 42 9.57 -0.02 -1.90
N VAL A 43 10.29 -1.14 -2.01
CA VAL A 43 10.35 -2.17 -0.96
C VAL A 43 10.96 -1.63 0.32
N GLU A 44 12.16 -1.06 0.25
CA GLU A 44 12.85 -0.48 1.41
C GLU A 44 12.02 0.65 2.05
N LYS A 45 11.34 1.45 1.24
CA LYS A 45 10.41 2.48 1.70
C LYS A 45 9.24 1.86 2.48
N MET A 46 8.64 0.77 1.99
CA MET A 46 7.59 0.06 2.72
C MET A 46 8.11 -0.59 4.01
N LEU A 47 9.31 -1.18 4.00
CA LEU A 47 9.91 -1.83 5.16
C LEU A 47 10.16 -0.82 6.31
N SER A 48 10.53 0.41 5.96
CA SER A 48 10.66 1.54 6.90
C SER A 48 9.31 2.20 7.26
N CYS A 49 8.16 1.67 6.83
CA CYS A 49 6.87 2.31 7.09
C CYS A 49 6.55 2.32 8.59
N LYS A 50 6.14 3.51 9.09
CA LYS A 50 5.89 3.81 10.50
C LYS A 50 7.10 3.59 11.43
N GLY A 51 8.31 3.53 10.88
CA GLY A 51 9.52 3.48 11.67
C GLY A 51 9.84 4.83 12.31
N LYS A 52 10.55 4.81 13.45
CA LYS A 52 10.92 6.00 14.23
C LYS A 52 11.76 6.98 13.42
N GLU A 53 12.57 6.47 12.49
CA GLU A 53 13.42 7.24 11.58
C GLU A 53 12.64 8.16 10.65
N ARG A 54 11.33 7.93 10.46
CA ARG A 54 10.48 8.81 9.66
C ARG A 54 9.89 9.97 10.45
N GLY A 55 9.97 9.94 11.78
CA GLY A 55 9.28 10.88 12.65
C GLY A 55 7.77 10.59 12.82
N CYS A 56 7.15 11.42 13.65
CA CYS A 56 5.76 11.29 14.07
C CYS A 56 5.16 12.66 14.40
N PHE A 57 3.83 12.74 14.48
CA PHE A 57 3.15 13.83 15.17
C PHE A 57 2.88 13.40 16.61
N GLU A 58 3.23 14.24 17.57
CA GLU A 58 2.74 14.11 18.94
C GLU A 58 1.45 14.92 19.09
N CYS A 59 0.37 14.26 19.47
CA CYS A 59 -0.93 14.87 19.63
C CYS A 59 -1.39 14.70 21.07
N TYR A 60 -1.76 15.80 21.73
CA TYR A 60 -2.29 15.76 23.09
C TYR A 60 -3.82 15.89 23.07
N CYS A 61 -4.50 14.90 23.64
CA CYS A 61 -5.95 14.90 23.77
C CYS A 61 -6.38 15.50 25.12
N LYS A 62 -6.93 16.73 25.11
CA LYS A 62 -7.43 17.42 26.31
C LYS A 62 -8.57 16.69 27.04
N LYS A 63 -9.30 15.80 26.37
CA LYS A 63 -10.42 15.05 26.97
C LYS A 63 -9.94 13.79 27.71
N CYS A 64 -8.93 13.12 27.16
CA CYS A 64 -8.41 11.86 27.70
C CYS A 64 -7.16 12.05 28.56
N ASP A 65 -6.61 13.27 28.59
CA ASP A 65 -5.35 13.63 29.24
C ASP A 65 -4.17 12.71 28.85
N ARG A 66 -4.05 12.44 27.55
CA ARG A 66 -3.02 11.54 26.98
C ARG A 66 -2.35 12.13 25.76
N PHE A 67 -1.07 11.82 25.63
CA PHE A 67 -0.28 12.02 24.41
C PHE A 67 -0.38 10.77 23.53
N GLU A 68 -0.54 10.99 22.23
CA GLU A 68 -0.57 9.94 21.21
C GLU A 68 0.46 10.28 20.14
N GLU A 69 1.33 9.31 19.82
CA GLU A 69 2.27 9.42 18.72
C GLU A 69 1.66 8.85 17.43
N ILE A 70 1.57 9.68 16.39
CA ILE A 70 1.06 9.29 15.08
C ILE A 70 2.25 9.18 14.12
N PRO A 71 2.75 7.97 13.83
CA PRO A 71 3.94 7.79 13.00
C PRO A 71 3.67 8.14 11.53
N PHE A 72 4.68 8.69 10.85
CA PHE A 72 4.55 9.00 9.44
C PHE A 72 4.54 7.75 8.56
N GLY A 73 3.66 7.77 7.57
CA GLY A 73 3.54 6.70 6.57
C GLY A 73 4.67 6.77 5.54
N CYS A 74 4.99 5.63 4.94
CA CYS A 74 6.02 5.56 3.92
C CYS A 74 5.61 6.13 2.56
N ASN A 75 4.30 6.26 2.26
CA ASN A 75 3.80 6.65 0.94
C ASN A 75 4.39 5.80 -0.21
N SER A 76 4.71 4.53 0.06
CA SER A 76 5.06 3.56 -0.98
C SER A 76 3.78 2.99 -1.60
N ARG A 77 3.83 2.68 -2.90
CA ARG A 77 2.71 2.08 -3.64
C ARG A 77 2.46 0.62 -3.29
N ILE A 78 3.45 -0.09 -2.74
CA ILE A 78 3.30 -1.50 -2.34
C ILE A 78 2.88 -1.65 -0.87
N CYS A 79 2.98 -0.59 -0.07
CA CYS A 79 2.61 -0.63 1.34
C CYS A 79 1.09 -0.66 1.49
N SER A 80 0.52 -1.77 1.93
CA SER A 80 -0.93 -1.95 2.07
C SER A 80 -1.61 -0.81 2.85
N CYS A 81 -1.00 -0.38 3.96
CA CYS A 81 -1.55 0.71 4.79
C CYS A 81 -1.53 2.06 4.07
N CYS A 82 -0.40 2.43 3.45
CA CYS A 82 -0.26 3.73 2.80
C CYS A 82 -1.00 3.80 1.46
N SER A 83 -0.98 2.71 0.69
CA SER A 83 -1.72 2.60 -0.57
C SER A 83 -3.21 2.65 -0.34
N LYS A 84 -3.74 1.97 0.71
CA LYS A 84 -5.17 2.07 1.06
C LYS A 84 -5.56 3.50 1.39
N ARG A 85 -4.80 4.18 2.26
CA ARG A 85 -5.03 5.61 2.58
C ARG A 85 -5.03 6.49 1.33
N TYR A 86 -4.12 6.24 0.40
CA TYR A 86 -4.06 6.98 -0.86
C TYR A 86 -5.28 6.69 -1.75
N THR A 87 -5.67 5.43 -1.91
CA THR A 87 -6.85 5.02 -2.68
C THR A 87 -8.13 5.63 -2.11
N ASP A 88 -8.29 5.63 -0.79
CA ASP A 88 -9.47 6.21 -0.13
C ASP A 88 -9.57 7.71 -0.38
N ARG A 89 -8.46 8.43 -0.16
CA ARG A 89 -8.40 9.87 -0.46
C ARG A 89 -8.68 10.17 -1.92
N ARG A 90 -8.22 9.31 -2.85
CA ARG A 90 -8.51 9.46 -4.28
C ARG A 90 -9.99 9.22 -4.57
N ALA A 91 -10.61 8.25 -3.91
CA ALA A 91 -12.04 7.98 -4.04
C ALA A 91 -12.89 9.14 -3.52
N GLU A 92 -12.51 9.76 -2.40
CA GLU A 92 -13.14 10.98 -1.86
C GLU A 92 -13.03 12.15 -2.85
N ILE A 93 -11.83 12.43 -3.35
CA ILE A 93 -11.63 13.51 -4.35
C ILE A 93 -12.44 13.25 -5.62
N LEU A 94 -12.56 11.97 -6.03
CA LEU A 94 -13.35 11.61 -7.19
C LEU A 94 -14.84 11.80 -6.94
N SER A 95 -15.34 11.41 -5.77
CA SER A 95 -16.76 11.56 -5.42
C SER A 95 -17.18 13.03 -5.35
N GLU A 96 -16.29 13.92 -4.89
CA GLU A 96 -16.51 15.39 -4.89
C GLU A 96 -16.61 15.98 -6.30
N LYS A 97 -15.89 15.40 -7.28
CA LYS A 97 -15.83 15.90 -8.66
C LYS A 97 -16.92 15.33 -9.56
N ILE A 98 -17.47 14.17 -9.22
CA ILE A 98 -18.51 13.52 -10.00
C ILE A 98 -19.83 14.27 -9.84
N ILE A 99 -20.44 14.67 -10.95
CA ILE A 99 -21.76 15.29 -10.94
C ILE A 99 -22.80 14.22 -10.56
N PRO A 100 -23.58 14.44 -9.48
CA PRO A 100 -24.54 13.46 -9.00
C PRO A 100 -25.74 13.35 -9.97
N LYS A 101 -26.39 12.17 -9.98
CA LYS A 101 -27.62 11.88 -10.75
C LYS A 101 -27.47 11.96 -12.28
N ILE A 102 -26.24 11.88 -12.80
CA ILE A 102 -25.97 11.74 -14.23
C ILE A 102 -25.40 10.33 -14.49
N PRO A 103 -25.83 9.63 -15.55
CA PRO A 103 -25.21 8.37 -15.95
C PRO A 103 -23.79 8.60 -16.46
N HIS A 104 -22.81 7.89 -15.89
CA HIS A 104 -21.40 7.95 -16.29
C HIS A 104 -21.02 6.69 -17.08
N ARG A 105 -20.17 6.83 -18.10
CA ARG A 105 -19.58 5.69 -18.82
C ARG A 105 -18.15 5.47 -18.37
N HIS A 106 -17.86 4.29 -17.82
CA HIS A 106 -16.50 3.87 -17.53
C HIS A 106 -15.93 3.16 -18.76
N LEU A 107 -14.88 3.73 -19.36
CA LEU A 107 -14.14 3.13 -20.47
C LEU A 107 -12.81 2.60 -19.94
N THR A 108 -12.52 1.33 -20.22
CA THR A 108 -11.22 0.72 -19.97
C THR A 108 -10.48 0.59 -21.30
N PHE A 109 -9.29 1.18 -21.39
CA PHE A 109 -8.41 1.00 -22.53
C PHE A 109 -7.41 -0.11 -22.20
N SER A 110 -7.36 -1.15 -23.04
CA SER A 110 -6.35 -2.20 -22.96
C SER A 110 -5.26 -1.97 -24.01
N MET A 111 -4.05 -2.48 -23.74
CA MET A 111 -2.94 -2.45 -24.68
C MET A 111 -3.07 -3.64 -25.66
N PRO A 112 -3.10 -3.40 -26.99
CA PRO A 112 -3.03 -4.47 -27.98
C PRO A 112 -1.82 -5.38 -27.77
N GLU A 113 -2.00 -6.68 -27.98
CA GLU A 113 -0.95 -7.68 -27.69
C GLU A 113 0.37 -7.38 -28.43
N ILE A 114 0.24 -6.99 -29.70
CA ILE A 114 1.37 -6.67 -30.59
C ILE A 114 2.28 -5.54 -30.07
N LEU A 115 1.74 -4.65 -29.23
CA LEU A 115 2.49 -3.50 -28.71
C LEU A 115 3.25 -3.81 -27.41
N TRP A 116 2.97 -4.94 -26.74
CA TRP A 116 3.58 -5.22 -25.43
C TRP A 116 5.10 -5.33 -25.49
N ASN A 117 5.66 -5.97 -26.52
CA ASN A 117 7.12 -6.11 -26.63
C ASN A 117 7.79 -4.74 -26.78
N PHE A 118 7.27 -3.91 -27.69
CA PHE A 118 7.76 -2.55 -27.91
C PHE A 118 7.67 -1.68 -26.64
N ILE A 119 6.56 -1.73 -25.92
CA ILE A 119 6.35 -0.95 -24.67
C ILE A 119 7.19 -1.49 -23.51
N LYS A 120 7.48 -2.80 -23.46
CA LYS A 120 8.37 -3.39 -22.44
C LYS A 120 9.81 -2.94 -22.63
N GLU A 121 10.27 -2.84 -23.87
CA GLU A 121 11.59 -2.31 -24.23
C GLU A 121 11.67 -0.80 -23.97
N ASN A 122 10.59 -0.07 -24.24
CA ASN A 122 10.50 1.39 -24.09
C ASN A 122 9.65 1.78 -22.87
N ARG A 123 10.16 1.53 -21.66
CA ARG A 123 9.41 1.75 -20.41
C ARG A 123 8.94 3.18 -20.17
N GLU A 124 9.58 4.18 -20.77
CA GLU A 124 9.14 5.58 -20.69
C GLU A 124 7.72 5.76 -21.26
N LEU A 125 7.33 4.91 -22.21
CA LEU A 125 5.99 4.91 -22.81
C LEU A 125 4.92 4.30 -21.89
N GLN A 126 5.30 3.69 -20.76
CA GLN A 126 4.35 3.17 -19.77
C GLN A 126 3.80 4.29 -18.86
N LYS A 127 4.37 5.49 -18.93
CA LYS A 127 3.89 6.65 -18.18
C LYS A 127 2.68 7.24 -18.89
N ILE A 128 1.50 7.05 -18.31
CA ILE A 128 0.32 7.83 -18.66
C ILE A 128 0.44 9.14 -17.90
N VAL A 129 0.70 10.24 -18.62
CA VAL A 129 0.70 11.61 -18.08
C VAL A 129 -0.73 12.11 -17.92
#